data_AF-A0A9D6UCB3-F1
#
_entry.id   AF-A0A9D6UCB3-F1
#
_cell.length_a   1.000
_cell.length_b   1.000
_cell.length_c   1.000
_cell.angle_alpha   90.00
_cell.angle_beta   90.00
_cell.angle_gamma   90.00
#
_symmetry.space_group_name_H-M   'P 1'
#
loop_
_entity.id
_entity.type
_entity.pdbx_description
1 polymer ?
#
loop_
_entity_poly.entity_id
_entity_poly.type
_entity_poly.pdbx_seq_one_letter_code
_entity_poly.pdbx_strand_id
1 'polypeptide(L)' 'MRVIAKKTLREFWHKHSDCEQQLKAWYEEADGATWKTPADIKKDYPSASILED' A
#
# COMPACT_ATOMS: atom_id res chain seq x y z
N MET A 1 6.70 6.01 -5.95
CA MET A 1 5.96 6.61 -4.81
C MET A 1 6.75 6.35 -3.52
N ARG A 2 6.65 7.15 -2.44
CA ARG A 2 7.38 6.85 -1.18
C ARG A 2 6.40 6.42 -0.09
N VAL A 3 6.45 5.17 0.34
CA VAL A 3 5.61 4.66 1.43
C VAL A 3 6.09 5.23 2.77
N ILE A 4 5.41 6.27 3.24
CA ILE A 4 5.74 6.97 4.50
C ILE A 4 5.35 6.18 5.76
N ALA A 5 4.36 5.29 5.66
CA ALA A 5 3.76 4.60 6.80
C ALA A 5 4.16 3.11 6.92
N LYS A 6 5.41 2.74 6.59
CA LYS A 6 5.91 1.36 6.77
C LYS A 6 5.81 0.86 8.21
N LYS A 7 5.95 1.77 9.18
CA LYS A 7 5.86 1.44 10.61
C LYS A 7 4.43 0.97 10.97
N THR A 8 3.41 1.67 10.47
CA THR A 8 2.00 1.31 10.68
C THR A 8 1.68 -0.08 10.12
N LEU A 9 2.17 -0.39 8.91
CA LEU A 9 2.02 -1.73 8.32
C LEU A 9 2.64 -2.81 9.22
N ARG A 10 3.85 -2.52 9.74
CA ARG A 10 4.55 -3.40 10.69
C ARG A 10 3.78 -3.67 11.96
N GLU A 11 3.25 -2.62 12.58
CA GLU A 11 2.48 -2.75 13.81
C GLU A 11 1.16 -3.51 13.57
N PHE A 12 0.56 -3.35 12.39
CA PHE A 12 -0.68 -4.02 12.01
C PHE A 12 -0.51 -5.52 11.82
N TRP A 13 0.46 -5.97 11.01
CA TRP A 13 0.68 -7.40 10.80
C TRP A 13 1.22 -8.11 12.05
N HIS A 14 1.80 -7.37 12.99
CA HIS A 14 2.23 -7.93 14.27
C HIS A 14 1.04 -8.31 15.16
N LYS A 15 -0.12 -7.65 14.96
CA LYS A 15 -1.41 -8.04 15.55
C LYS A 15 -2.17 -9.04 14.69
N HIS A 16 -2.02 -8.97 13.37
CA HIS A 16 -2.74 -9.79 12.39
C HIS A 16 -1.76 -10.48 11.44
N SER A 17 -1.23 -11.63 11.87
CA SER A 17 -0.21 -12.37 11.12
C SER A 17 -0.69 -12.88 9.76
N ASP A 18 -1.99 -13.15 9.60
CA ASP A 18 -2.59 -13.54 8.32
C ASP A 18 -2.37 -12.50 7.20
N CYS A 19 -2.29 -11.21 7.56
CA CYS A 19 -2.11 -10.14 6.59
C CYS A 19 -0.62 -9.82 6.32
N GLU A 20 0.33 -10.44 7.03
CA GLU A 20 1.76 -10.09 6.91
C GLU A 20 2.27 -10.24 5.47
N GLN A 21 2.00 -11.40 4.85
CA GLN A 21 2.46 -11.66 3.49
C GLN A 21 1.82 -10.71 2.47
N GLN A 22 0.51 -10.46 2.60
CA GLN A 22 -0.20 -9.54 1.71
C GLN A 22 0.34 -8.11 1.83
N LEU A 23 0.60 -7.64 3.05
CA LEU A 23 1.10 -6.29 3.30
C LEU A 23 2.58 -6.13 2.89
N LYS A 24 3.40 -7.18 3.02
CA LYS A 24 4.77 -7.19 2.49
C LYS A 24 4.78 -7.13 0.97
N ALA A 25 4.00 -7.99 0.31
CA ALA A 25 3.89 -8.00 -1.14
C ALA A 25 3.41 -6.65 -1.67
N TRP A 26 2.34 -6.10 -1.09
CA TRP A 26 1.84 -4.77 -1.43
C TRP A 26 2.88 -3.67 -1.21
N TYR A 27 3.65 -3.74 -0.11
CA TYR A 27 4.71 -2.77 0.16
C TYR A 27 5.78 -2.82 -0.93
N GLU A 28 6.24 -4.00 -1.34
CA GLU A 28 7.24 -4.17 -2.40
C GLU A 28 6.71 -3.68 -3.75
N GLU A 29 5.46 -4.01 -4.09
CA GLU A 29 4.80 -3.50 -5.28
C GLU A 29 4.69 -1.97 -5.27
N ALA A 30 4.24 -1.37 -4.17
CA ALA A 30 4.07 0.08 -4.05
C ALA A 30 5.41 0.84 -4.00
N ASP A 31 6.46 0.23 -3.44
CA ASP A 31 7.82 0.78 -3.37
C ASP A 31 8.49 0.78 -4.76
N GLY A 32 8.32 -0.31 -5.52
CA GLY A 32 8.76 -0.42 -6.91
C GLY A 32 7.85 0.30 -7.92
N ALA A 33 6.59 0.57 -7.56
CA ALA A 33 5.63 1.20 -8.45
C ALA A 33 5.97 2.68 -8.70
N THR A 34 5.97 3.03 -9.98
CA THR A 34 6.17 4.41 -10.44
C THR A 34 4.83 5.12 -10.63
N TRP A 35 3.90 4.98 -9.68
CA TRP A 35 2.66 5.74 -9.69
C TRP A 35 2.96 7.24 -9.54
N LYS A 36 2.60 8.01 -10.56
CA LYS A 36 2.79 9.48 -10.59
C LYS A 36 1.51 10.21 -10.24
N THR A 37 0.36 9.62 -10.56
CA THR A 37 -0.95 10.16 -10.25
C THR A 37 -1.80 9.14 -9.50
N PRO A 38 -2.75 9.60 -8.66
CA PRO A 38 -3.68 8.69 -7.98
C PRO A 38 -4.57 7.91 -8.96
N ALA A 39 -4.71 8.38 -10.20
CA ALA A 39 -5.33 7.63 -11.29
C ALA A 39 -4.56 6.35 -11.67
N ASP A 40 -3.23 6.35 -11.61
CA ASP A 40 -2.40 5.15 -11.83
C ASP A 40 -2.71 4.10 -10.76
N ILE A 41 -2.79 4.54 -9.49
CA ILE A 41 -3.12 3.68 -8.35
C ILE A 41 -4.51 3.07 -8.56
N LYS A 42 -5.50 3.85 -9.02
CA LYS A 42 -6.85 3.36 -9.26
C LYS A 42 -6.95 2.40 -10.45
N LYS A 43 -5.97 2.42 -11.36
CA LYS A 43 -5.88 1.50 -12.49
C LYS A 43 -5.36 0.12 -12.06
N ASP A 44 -4.33 0.09 -11.21
CA ASP A 44 -3.80 -1.15 -10.62
C ASP A 44 -4.70 -1.68 -9.49
N TYR A 45 -5.23 -0.77 -8.67
CA TYR A 45 -6.09 -1.04 -7.51
C TYR A 45 -7.43 -0.31 -7.68
N PRO A 46 -8.38 -0.86 -8.44
CA PRO A 46 -9.69 -0.23 -8.64
C PRO A 46 -10.52 -0.10 -7.36
N SER A 47 -10.23 -0.93 -6.35
CA SER A 47 -10.81 -0.84 -5.01
C SER A 47 -10.20 0.25 -4.14
N ALA A 48 -9.12 0.92 -4.59
CA ALA A 48 -8.51 2.01 -3.84
C ALA A 48 -9.41 3.25 -3.85
N SER A 49 -9.79 3.71 -2.66
CA SER A 49 -10.47 4.98 -2.46
C SER A 49 -9.45 6.10 -2.32
N ILE A 50 -9.52 7.08 -3.21
CA ILE A 50 -8.72 8.31 -3.13
C ILE A 50 -9.50 9.25 -2.21
N LEU A 51 -8.89 9.61 -1.07
CA LEU A 51 -9.44 10.63 -0.19
C LEU A 51 -8.99 12.00 -0.71
N GLU A 52 -9.96 12.82 -1.10
CA GLU A 52 -9.76 14.24 -1.40
C GLU A 52 -9.93 15.02 -0.08
N ASP A 53 -9.12 16.06 0.12
CA ASP A 53 -9.19 16.98 1.28
C ASP A 53 -10.36 17.96 1.13
#